data_AF-A0A2X5NUX2-F1
#
_entry.id   AF-A0A2X5NUX2-F1
#
_cell.length_a   1.000
_cell.length_b   1.000
_cell.length_c   1.000
_cell.angle_alpha   90.00
_cell.angle_beta   90.00
_cell.angle_gamma   90.00
#
_symmetry.space_group_name_H-M   'P 1'
#
loop_
_entity.id
_entity.type
_entity.pdbx_description
1 polymer ?
#
loop_
_entity_poly.entity_id
_entity_poly.type
_entity_poly.pdbx_seq_one_letter_code
_entity_poly.pdbx_strand_id
1 'polypeptide(L)'
;MSFFHANQHEALNQSLSELNGRINVSFEFFPPRTQDMEDILWSSIDRLSSLKPKFVSVTYGANSGERDRTHSIIKGIKERTGLEAAPHLTCIDANRDELRSIAQDYWDNGSAILWRCGVTSRMVSVNRICMLLIW
;
A
#
# COMPACT_ATOMS: atom_id res chain seq x y z
N MET A 1 10.44 19.66 37.44
CA MET A 1 10.22 19.37 36.01
C MET A 1 10.09 17.87 35.67
N SER A 2 10.52 16.92 36.52
CA SER A 2 10.44 15.47 36.22
C SER A 2 9.00 14.88 36.23
N PHE A 3 8.14 15.33 37.15
CA PHE A 3 6.79 14.76 37.33
C PHE A 3 5.78 15.10 36.20
N PHE A 4 6.04 16.15 35.41
CA PHE A 4 5.14 16.54 34.32
C PHE A 4 5.20 15.53 33.16
N HIS A 5 6.40 15.02 32.86
CA HIS A 5 6.59 14.01 31.82
C HIS A 5 6.04 12.64 32.23
N ALA A 6 6.18 12.25 33.51
CA ALA A 6 5.64 10.99 34.01
C ALA A 6 4.10 10.94 33.90
N ASN A 7 3.42 12.00 34.35
CA ASN A 7 1.96 12.09 34.26
C ASN A 7 1.47 12.15 32.80
N GLN A 8 2.20 12.83 31.91
CA GLN A 8 1.87 12.85 30.49
C GLN A 8 2.01 11.46 29.85
N HIS A 9 3.03 10.69 30.22
CA HIS A 9 3.26 9.35 29.69
C HIS A 9 2.14 8.38 30.10
N GLU A 10 1.68 8.47 31.34
CA GLU A 10 0.61 7.63 31.87
C GLU A 10 -0.74 7.95 31.22
N ALA A 11 -1.06 9.24 31.06
CA ALA A 11 -2.27 9.70 30.38
C ALA A 11 -2.32 9.28 28.90
N LEU A 12 -1.18 9.32 28.19
CA LEU A 12 -1.07 8.85 26.82
C LEU A 12 -1.26 7.34 26.71
N ASN A 13 -0.64 6.56 27.59
CA ASN A 13 -0.80 5.10 27.61
C ASN A 13 -2.25 4.68 27.89
N GLN A 14 -2.93 5.38 28.80
CA GLN A 14 -4.33 5.14 29.09
C GLN A 14 -5.21 5.46 27.87
N SER A 15 -4.97 6.60 27.22
CA SER A 15 -5.67 6.98 25.99
C SER A 15 -5.44 5.99 24.85
N LEU A 16 -4.22 5.46 24.68
CA LEU A 16 -3.90 4.44 23.68
C LEU A 16 -4.62 3.11 23.96
N SER A 17 -4.69 2.69 25.23
CA SER A 17 -5.41 1.47 25.63
C SER A 17 -6.91 1.56 25.32
N GLU A 18 -7.50 2.76 25.47
CA GLU A 18 -8.91 3.04 25.17
C GLU A 18 -9.25 3.01 23.68
N LEU A 19 -8.25 3.10 22.80
CA LEU A 19 -8.41 3.00 21.34
C LEU A 19 -8.50 1.55 20.84
N ASN A 20 -8.35 0.55 21.72
CA ASN A 20 -8.38 -0.87 21.36
C ASN A 20 -9.62 -1.20 20.51
N GLY A 21 -9.38 -1.60 19.26
CA GLY A 21 -10.42 -2.00 18.29
C GLY A 21 -10.96 -0.89 17.39
N ARG A 22 -10.52 0.37 17.54
CA ARG A 22 -10.95 1.50 16.68
C ARG A 22 -9.90 1.97 15.66
N ILE A 23 -8.71 1.36 15.68
CA ILE A 23 -7.60 1.75 14.80
C ILE A 23 -7.66 0.90 13.53
N ASN A 24 -7.87 1.56 12.39
CA ASN A 24 -7.69 0.92 11.09
C ASN A 24 -6.20 0.96 10.73
N VAL A 25 -5.64 -0.18 10.35
CA VAL A 25 -4.25 -0.29 9.90
C VAL A 25 -4.20 -0.65 8.42
N SER A 26 -3.17 -0.14 7.75
CA SER A 26 -2.79 -0.52 6.39
C SER A 26 -1.29 -0.77 6.35
N PHE A 27 -0.86 -1.74 5.54
CA PHE A 27 0.55 -2.11 5.42
C PHE A 27 1.05 -1.85 4.01
N GLU A 28 2.25 -1.30 3.89
CA GLU A 28 2.93 -1.05 2.63
C GLU A 28 4.09 -2.03 2.46
N PHE A 29 4.17 -2.66 1.29
CA PHE A 29 5.20 -3.61 0.93
C PHE A 29 6.02 -3.16 -0.28
N PHE A 30 7.24 -3.67 -0.37
CA PHE A 30 8.14 -3.46 -1.50
C PHE A 30 8.30 -4.74 -2.30
N PRO A 31 8.36 -4.67 -3.64
CA PRO A 31 8.62 -5.86 -4.45
C PRO A 31 10.01 -6.43 -4.12
N PRO A 32 10.11 -7.73 -3.78
CA PRO A 32 11.36 -8.34 -3.42
C PRO A 32 12.27 -8.43 -4.65
N ARG A 33 13.58 -8.30 -4.42
CA ARG A 33 14.58 -8.39 -5.48
C ARG A 33 15.25 -9.77 -5.56
N THR A 34 15.17 -10.53 -4.48
CA THR A 34 15.77 -11.86 -4.30
C THR A 34 14.74 -12.84 -3.76
N GLN A 35 15.00 -14.15 -3.94
CA GLN A 35 14.11 -15.21 -3.48
C GLN A 35 13.94 -15.18 -1.95
N ASP A 36 15.03 -14.98 -1.21
CA ASP A 36 14.99 -14.90 0.27
C ASP A 36 14.07 -13.77 0.76
N MET A 37 14.06 -12.62 0.07
CA MET A 37 13.17 -11.51 0.39
C MET A 37 11.71 -11.82 0.06
N GLU A 38 11.46 -12.64 -0.95
CA GLU A 38 10.12 -13.08 -1.32
C GLU A 38 9.53 -13.98 -0.22
N ASP A 39 10.31 -14.91 0.32
CA ASP A 39 9.87 -15.77 1.42
C ASP A 39 9.55 -14.94 2.68
N ILE A 40 10.39 -13.94 2.99
CA ILE A 40 10.14 -13.00 4.09
C ILE A 40 8.88 -12.18 3.84
N LEU A 41 8.65 -11.72 2.61
CA LEU A 41 7.45 -10.97 2.24
C LEU A 41 6.19 -11.81 2.48
N TRP A 42 6.16 -13.05 1.99
CA TRP A 42 5.02 -13.93 2.17
C TRP A 42 4.76 -14.29 3.63
N SER A 43 5.82 -14.58 4.40
CA SER A 43 5.72 -14.80 5.84
C SER A 43 5.17 -13.58 6.58
N SER A 44 5.58 -12.38 6.18
CA SER A 44 5.09 -11.12 6.74
C SER A 44 3.62 -10.88 6.40
N ILE A 45 3.23 -11.10 5.14
CA ILE A 45 1.84 -10.96 4.69
C ILE A 45 0.92 -11.91 5.47
N ASP A 46 1.29 -13.19 5.60
CA ASP A 46 0.52 -14.16 6.36
C ASP A 46 0.32 -13.71 7.81
N ARG A 47 1.40 -13.28 8.46
CA ARG A 47 1.33 -12.79 9.84
C ARG A 47 0.45 -11.55 9.99
N LEU A 48 0.58 -10.59 9.07
CA LEU A 48 -0.14 -9.32 9.12
C LEU A 48 -1.60 -9.46 8.68
N SER A 49 -1.93 -10.47 7.85
CA SER A 49 -3.31 -10.75 7.42
C SER A 49 -4.24 -11.06 8.61
N SER A 50 -3.69 -11.67 9.67
CA SER A 50 -4.43 -11.98 10.90
C SER A 50 -4.95 -10.73 11.63
N LEU A 51 -4.30 -9.58 11.42
CA LEU A 51 -4.70 -8.29 11.99
C LEU A 51 -5.85 -7.63 11.25
N LYS A 52 -6.34 -8.24 10.16
CA LYS A 52 -7.43 -7.72 9.30
C LYS A 52 -7.20 -6.26 8.90
N PRO A 53 -6.06 -5.94 8.25
CA PRO A 53 -5.84 -4.60 7.74
C PRO A 53 -6.95 -4.21 6.76
N LYS A 54 -7.24 -2.91 6.70
CA LYS A 54 -8.28 -2.40 5.80
C LYS A 54 -7.89 -2.59 4.33
N PHE A 55 -6.62 -2.36 4.03
CA PHE A 55 -6.01 -2.61 2.73
C PHE A 55 -4.51 -2.79 2.91
N VAL A 56 -3.87 -3.35 1.91
CA VAL A 56 -2.41 -3.40 1.79
C VAL A 56 -1.99 -2.69 0.52
N SER A 57 -0.87 -1.99 0.54
CA SER A 57 -0.30 -1.36 -0.64
C SER A 57 1.00 -2.03 -1.03
N VAL A 58 1.27 -2.09 -2.34
CA VAL A 58 2.57 -2.56 -2.86
C VAL A 58 3.16 -1.44 -3.70
N THR A 59 4.37 -1.04 -3.33
CA THR A 59 5.08 0.03 -4.01
C THR A 59 5.48 -0.36 -5.43
N TYR A 60 5.67 0.66 -6.26
CA TYR A 60 6.05 0.53 -7.66
C TYR A 60 7.36 1.25 -7.90
N GLY A 61 8.32 0.49 -8.42
CA GLY A 61 9.57 1.03 -8.90
C GLY A 61 9.39 1.67 -10.27
N ALA A 62 9.90 2.88 -10.45
CA ALA A 62 9.86 3.59 -11.74
C ALA A 62 10.58 2.83 -12.87
N ASN A 63 11.46 1.87 -12.53
CA ASN A 63 12.19 1.05 -13.49
C ASN A 63 11.32 -0.10 -14.04
N SER A 64 11.30 -0.24 -15.36
CA SER A 64 10.42 -1.15 -16.12
C SER A 64 10.38 -2.61 -15.68
N GLY A 65 11.45 -3.15 -15.08
CA GLY A 65 11.50 -4.53 -14.58
C GLY A 65 10.78 -4.78 -13.24
N GLU A 66 10.44 -3.74 -12.48
CA GLU A 66 9.76 -3.86 -11.18
C GLU A 66 8.22 -3.83 -11.33
N ARG A 67 7.71 -3.58 -12.55
CA ARG A 67 6.28 -3.51 -12.90
C ARG A 67 5.59 -4.87 -12.78
N ASP A 68 6.10 -5.86 -13.50
CA ASP A 68 5.53 -7.21 -13.54
C ASP A 68 5.55 -7.90 -12.16
N ARG A 69 6.57 -7.57 -11.35
CA ARG A 69 6.71 -8.05 -9.98
C ARG A 69 5.62 -7.48 -9.09
N THR A 70 5.39 -6.17 -9.15
CA THR A 70 4.33 -5.49 -8.38
C THR A 70 2.96 -6.10 -8.71
N HIS A 71 2.65 -6.30 -9.99
CA HIS A 71 1.39 -6.89 -10.42
C HIS A 71 1.23 -8.34 -9.91
N SER A 72 2.28 -9.16 -10.03
CA SER A 72 2.27 -10.56 -9.57
C SER A 72 2.04 -10.68 -8.06
N ILE A 73 2.66 -9.80 -7.27
CA ILE A 73 2.49 -9.77 -5.81
C ILE A 73 1.07 -9.34 -5.44
N ILE A 74 0.54 -8.28 -6.07
CA ILE A 74 -0.84 -7.81 -5.82
C ILE A 74 -1.84 -8.93 -6.09
N LYS A 75 -1.69 -9.63 -7.21
CA LYS A 75 -2.55 -10.77 -7.55
C LYS A 75 -2.42 -11.89 -6.53
N GLY A 76 -1.20 -12.28 -6.16
CA GLY A 76 -0.96 -13.32 -5.18
C GLY A 76 -1.48 -12.98 -3.78
N ILE A 77 -1.38 -11.71 -3.35
CA ILE A 77 -1.97 -11.24 -2.09
C ILE A 77 -3.49 -11.39 -2.12
N LYS A 78 -4.16 -10.93 -3.19
CA LYS A 78 -5.62 -11.05 -3.32
C LYS A 78 -6.07 -12.50 -3.33
N GLU A 79 -5.37 -13.37 -4.06
CA GLU A 79 -5.69 -14.80 -4.14
C GLU A 79 -5.45 -15.54 -2.81
N ARG A 80 -4.37 -15.22 -2.10
CA ARG A 80 -3.99 -15.92 -0.85
C ARG A 80 -4.74 -15.43 0.38
N THR A 81 -4.93 -14.11 0.50
CA THR A 81 -5.47 -13.49 1.71
C THR A 81 -6.90 -12.97 1.56
N GLY A 82 -7.37 -12.76 0.32
CA GLY A 82 -8.65 -12.11 0.04
C GLY A 82 -8.68 -10.62 0.42
N LEU A 83 -7.55 -10.04 0.85
CA LEU A 83 -7.47 -8.63 1.25
C LEU A 83 -7.43 -7.72 0.02
N GLU A 84 -7.92 -6.50 0.20
CA GLU A 84 -7.82 -5.47 -0.83
C GLU A 84 -6.36 -5.00 -0.94
N ALA A 85 -5.78 -5.20 -2.12
CA ALA A 85 -4.40 -4.86 -2.41
C ALA A 85 -4.34 -3.75 -3.45
N ALA A 86 -3.70 -2.64 -3.09
CA ALA A 86 -3.59 -1.43 -3.90
C ALA A 86 -2.16 -1.27 -4.47
N PRO A 87 -1.96 -1.42 -5.78
CA PRO A 87 -0.68 -1.12 -6.40
C PRO A 87 -0.42 0.38 -6.36
N HIS A 88 0.82 0.77 -6.05
CA HIS A 88 1.28 2.11 -6.39
C HIS A 88 1.49 2.18 -7.91
N LEU A 89 1.20 3.31 -8.52
CA LEU A 89 1.48 3.54 -9.92
C LEU A 89 2.16 4.89 -10.09
N THR A 90 3.37 4.90 -10.66
CA THR A 90 4.09 6.14 -10.95
C THR A 90 3.92 6.53 -12.40
N CYS A 91 3.67 7.83 -12.64
CA CYS A 91 3.57 8.38 -13.99
C CYS A 91 4.93 8.73 -14.62
N ILE A 92 6.02 8.64 -13.85
CA ILE A 92 7.38 8.85 -14.36
C ILE A 92 7.75 7.63 -15.20
N ASP A 93 8.26 7.86 -16.41
CA ASP A 93 8.68 6.85 -17.39
C ASP A 93 7.58 5.92 -17.94
N ALA A 94 6.32 6.36 -17.93
CA ALA A 94 5.22 5.66 -18.59
C ALA A 94 4.46 6.60 -19.54
N ASN A 95 4.16 6.13 -20.75
CA ASN A 95 3.36 6.90 -21.68
C ASN A 95 1.88 6.93 -21.24
N ARG A 96 1.12 7.93 -21.67
CA ARG A 96 -0.29 8.08 -21.28
C ARG A 96 -1.14 6.86 -21.68
N ASP A 97 -0.88 6.29 -22.84
CA ASP A 97 -1.62 5.12 -23.33
C ASP A 97 -1.25 3.85 -22.54
N GLU A 98 0.02 3.72 -22.12
CA GLU A 98 0.47 2.64 -21.23
C GLU A 98 -0.20 2.75 -19.86
N LEU A 99 -0.22 3.94 -19.26
CA LEU A 99 -0.90 4.17 -17.99
C LEU A 99 -2.39 3.87 -18.07
N ARG A 100 -3.04 4.18 -19.20
CA ARG A 100 -4.44 3.83 -19.41
C ARG A 100 -4.64 2.32 -19.52
N SER A 101 -3.79 1.61 -20.25
CA SER A 101 -3.86 0.15 -20.35
C SER A 101 -3.68 -0.49 -18.98
N ILE A 102 -2.67 -0.07 -18.23
CA ILE A 102 -2.39 -0.56 -16.87
C ILE A 102 -3.56 -0.28 -15.93
N ALA A 103 -4.13 0.94 -16.00
CA ALA A 103 -5.28 1.28 -15.17
C ALA A 103 -6.52 0.44 -15.51
N GLN A 104 -6.72 0.13 -16.79
CA GLN A 104 -7.79 -0.74 -17.24
C GLN A 104 -7.57 -2.18 -16.75
N ASP A 105 -6.35 -2.71 -16.88
CA ASP A 105 -6.01 -4.07 -16.42
C ASP A 105 -6.25 -4.21 -14.91
N TYR A 106 -5.86 -3.21 -14.10
CA TYR A 106 -6.13 -3.25 -12.66
C TYR A 106 -7.61 -3.13 -12.34
N TRP A 107 -8.37 -2.32 -13.09
CA TRP A 107 -9.82 -2.20 -12.94
C TRP A 107 -10.52 -3.52 -13.23
N ASP A 108 -10.14 -4.19 -14.32
CA ASP A 108 -10.71 -5.48 -14.73
C ASP A 108 -10.35 -6.60 -13.76
N ASN A 109 -9.18 -6.51 -13.11
CA ASN A 109 -8.77 -7.39 -12.01
C ASN A 109 -9.37 -6.99 -10.64
N GLY A 110 -10.23 -5.95 -10.60
CA GLY A 110 -10.96 -5.49 -9.41
C GLY A 110 -10.05 -4.89 -8.33
N SER A 111 -8.92 -4.29 -8.68
CA SER A 111 -7.97 -3.67 -7.75
C SER A 111 -8.05 -2.14 -7.80
N ALA A 112 -8.23 -1.50 -6.65
CA ALA A 112 -8.15 -0.04 -6.54
C ALA A 112 -6.69 0.44 -6.61
N ILE A 113 -6.38 1.40 -7.50
CA ILE A 113 -5.01 1.86 -7.77
C ILE A 113 -4.66 3.08 -6.91
N LEU A 114 -3.46 3.08 -6.31
CA LEU A 114 -2.90 4.24 -5.63
C LEU A 114 -1.96 5.01 -6.56
N TRP A 115 -2.37 6.20 -7.01
CA TRP A 115 -1.54 7.01 -7.92
C TRP A 115 -0.47 7.80 -7.15
N ARG A 116 0.79 7.61 -7.53
CA ARG A 116 1.91 8.40 -7.03
C ARG A 116 2.49 9.26 -8.17
N CYS A 117 2.16 10.55 -8.15
CA CYS A 117 2.78 11.51 -9.06
C CYS A 117 4.16 11.89 -8.49
N GLY A 118 5.24 11.42 -9.12
CA GLY A 118 6.56 11.92 -8.80
C GLY A 118 6.72 13.33 -9.36
N VAL A 119 6.80 14.32 -8.47
CA VAL A 119 7.33 15.68 -8.68
C VAL A 119 7.16 16.28 -10.09
N THR A 120 5.92 16.42 -10.56
CA THR A 120 5.50 17.55 -11.41
C THR A 120 3.97 17.62 -11.40
N SER A 121 3.44 18.73 -10.92
CA SER A 121 2.01 18.99 -10.71
C SER A 121 1.16 18.77 -11.97
N ARG A 122 0.61 17.56 -12.16
CA ARG A 122 -0.59 17.33 -12.98
C ARG A 122 -1.28 16.04 -12.57
N MET A 123 -2.38 16.22 -11.83
CA MET A 123 -3.32 15.18 -11.46
C MET A 123 -4.06 14.72 -12.72
N VAL A 124 -3.73 13.52 -13.21
CA VAL A 124 -4.45 12.92 -14.35
C VAL A 124 -5.69 12.23 -13.79
N SER A 125 -6.85 12.87 -13.90
CA SER A 125 -8.13 12.24 -13.61
C SER A 125 -8.48 11.27 -14.73
N VAL A 126 -8.41 9.97 -14.44
CA VAL A 126 -9.03 8.93 -15.26
C VAL A 126 -10.24 8.43 -14.48
N ASN A 127 -11.43 8.69 -15.03
CA ASN A 127 -12.75 8.14 -14.63
C ASN A 127 -12.87 7.69 -13.16
N ARG A 128 -13.05 8.65 -12.24
CA ARG A 128 -13.43 8.44 -10.83
C ARG A 128 -12.44 7.66 -9.94
N ILE A 129 -11.14 7.67 -10.23
CA ILE A 129 -10.16 7.22 -9.24
C ILE A 129 -9.79 8.39 -8.34
N CYS A 130 -10.40 8.45 -7.15
CA CYS A 130 -9.97 9.34 -6.08
C CYS A 130 -8.62 8.88 -5.53
N MET A 131 -7.63 9.74 -5.70
CA MET A 131 -6.32 9.66 -5.06
C MET A 131 -6.49 9.72 -3.53
N LEU A 132 -6.03 8.71 -2.80
CA LEU A 132 -5.54 8.92 -1.44
C LEU A 132 -4.02 9.09 -1.54
N LEU A 133 -3.57 10.34 -1.52
CA LEU A 133 -2.23 10.65 -1.04
C LEU A 133 -2.30 10.48 0.48
N ILE A 134 -1.87 9.33 1.00
CA ILE A 134 -1.62 9.18 2.43
C ILE A 134 -0.20 9.68 2.69
N TRP A 135 -0.12 10.90 3.19
CA TRP A 135 0.80 11.25 4.27
C TRP A 135 -0.08 11.52 5.50
#